data_AF-A0A955V843-F1
#
_entry.id   AF-A0A955V843-F1
#
_cell.length_a   1.000
_cell.length_b   1.000
_cell.length_c   1.000
_cell.angle_alpha   90.00
_cell.angle_beta   90.00
_cell.angle_gamma   90.00
#
_symmetry.space_group_name_H-M   'P 1'
#
loop_
_entity.id
_entity.type
_entity.pdbx_description
1 polymer ?
#
loop_
_entity_poly.entity_id
_entity_poly.type
_entity_poly.pdbx_seq_one_letter_code
_entity_poly.pdbx_strand_id
1 'polypeptide(L)'
;MVPLTAAPVVGDVVLIVIGGRLVLHRVVRVRADGAVVTKGDAELGADPPAAAADLLGRVARAPWDGLVGRASAAPLGGIALWLGLARRAASRA
;
A
#
# COMPACT_ATOMS: atom_id res chain seq x y z
N MET A 1 -1.70 -7.24 6.71
CA MET A 1 -2.89 -7.23 5.82
C MET A 1 -3.83 -8.34 6.23
N VAL A 2 -5.10 -8.24 5.83
CA VAL A 2 -6.09 -9.30 6.00
C VAL A 2 -6.71 -9.64 4.64
N PRO A 3 -7.06 -10.92 4.39
CA PRO A 3 -7.82 -11.30 3.21
C PRO A 3 -9.13 -10.51 3.08
N LEU A 4 -9.62 -10.32 1.87
CA LEU A 4 -10.95 -9.75 1.65
C LEU A 4 -12.01 -10.79 2.00
N THR A 5 -12.70 -10.58 3.12
CA THR A 5 -13.85 -11.39 3.55
C THR A 5 -15.20 -10.73 3.19
N ALA A 6 -15.14 -9.51 2.67
CA ALA A 6 -16.28 -8.72 2.21
C ALA A 6 -15.81 -7.77 1.10
N ALA A 7 -16.76 -7.24 0.32
CA ALA A 7 -16.45 -6.21 -0.67
C ALA A 7 -15.84 -4.97 0.00
N PRO A 8 -14.74 -4.41 -0.54
CA PRO A 8 -14.13 -3.22 0.01
C PRO A 8 -15.00 -1.99 -0.23
N VAL A 9 -14.91 -1.03 0.68
CA VAL A 9 -15.68 0.23 0.64
C VAL A 9 -14.78 1.42 0.35
N VAL A 10 -15.38 2.55 -0.03
CA VAL A 10 -14.65 3.82 -0.18
C VAL A 10 -13.89 4.14 1.10
N GLY A 11 -12.60 4.42 0.95
CA GLY A 11 -11.68 4.73 2.06
C GLY A 11 -10.78 3.56 2.48
N ASP A 12 -11.17 2.29 2.21
CA ASP A 12 -10.30 1.15 2.43
C ASP A 12 -8.98 1.31 1.66
N VAL A 13 -7.88 0.84 2.23
CA VAL A 13 -6.60 0.70 1.50
C VAL A 13 -6.43 -0.77 1.15
N VAL A 14 -6.32 -1.06 -0.15
CA VAL A 14 -6.33 -2.42 -0.68
C VAL A 14 -5.01 -2.74 -1.37
N LEU A 15 -4.58 -4.00 -1.28
CA LEU A 15 -3.52 -4.54 -2.12
C LEU A 15 -4.13 -5.01 -3.43
N ILE A 16 -3.63 -4.45 -4.52
CA ILE A 16 -4.16 -4.65 -5.86
C ILE A 16 -3.02 -4.90 -6.85
N VAL A 17 -3.29 -5.72 -7.86
CA VAL A 17 -2.40 -5.92 -9.01
C VAL A 17 -2.79 -4.94 -10.12
N ILE A 18 -1.90 -4.01 -10.46
CA ILE A 18 -2.11 -3.05 -11.56
C ILE A 18 -0.90 -3.08 -12.48
N GLY A 19 -1.10 -3.38 -13.76
CA GLY A 19 0.00 -3.45 -14.75
C GLY A 19 1.11 -4.43 -14.35
N GLY A 20 0.76 -5.54 -13.69
CA GLY A 20 1.71 -6.53 -13.18
C GLY A 20 2.46 -6.13 -11.90
N ARG A 21 2.10 -5.01 -11.26
CA ARG A 21 2.71 -4.54 -10.01
C ARG A 21 1.74 -4.70 -8.85
N LEU A 22 2.29 -5.05 -7.69
CA LEU A 22 1.56 -5.01 -6.42
C LEU A 22 1.64 -3.59 -5.85
N VAL A 23 0.49 -2.95 -5.70
CA VAL A 23 0.38 -1.60 -5.13
C VAL A 23 -0.65 -1.54 -4.01
N LEU A 24 -0.42 -0.66 -3.04
CA LEU A 24 -1.37 -0.35 -1.97
C LEU A 24 -1.98 1.01 -2.24
N HIS A 25 -3.21 1.04 -2.75
CA HIS A 25 -3.91 2.28 -3.06
C HIS A 25 -5.24 2.34 -2.30
N ARG A 26 -5.76 3.57 -2.15
CA ARG A 26 -7.03 3.81 -1.46
C ARG A 26 -8.18 3.65 -2.43
N VAL A 27 -9.24 2.96 -2.01
CA VAL A 27 -10.50 2.92 -2.74
C VAL A 27 -11.14 4.30 -2.71
N VAL A 28 -11.30 4.91 -3.88
CA VAL A 28 -11.93 6.22 -4.03
C VAL A 28 -13.34 6.12 -4.59
N ARG A 29 -13.70 4.99 -5.21
CA ARG A 29 -15.05 4.72 -5.72
C ARG A 29 -15.28 3.22 -5.87
N VAL A 30 -16.49 2.78 -5.55
CA VAL A 30 -17.02 1.44 -5.87
C VAL A 30 -18.14 1.61 -6.88
N ARG A 31 -18.09 0.87 -7.97
CA ARG A 31 -19.10 0.91 -9.05
C ARG A 31 -20.26 -0.05 -8.74
N ALA A 32 -21.37 0.12 -9.44
CA ALA A 32 -22.55 -0.73 -9.29
C ALA A 32 -22.30 -2.20 -9.71
N ASP A 33 -21.35 -2.43 -10.60
CA ASP A 33 -20.88 -3.77 -11.03
C ASP A 33 -19.88 -4.41 -10.03
N GLY A 34 -19.58 -3.73 -8.92
CA GLY A 34 -18.62 -4.17 -7.92
C GLY A 34 -17.16 -3.88 -8.27
N ALA A 35 -16.87 -3.30 -9.44
CA ALA A 35 -15.51 -2.90 -9.78
C ALA A 35 -15.06 -1.71 -8.92
N VAL A 36 -13.78 -1.73 -8.57
CA VAL A 36 -13.20 -0.81 -7.59
C VAL A 36 -12.24 0.13 -8.32
N VAL A 37 -12.36 1.43 -8.04
CA VAL A 37 -11.41 2.43 -8.51
C VAL A 37 -10.56 2.85 -7.34
N THR A 38 -9.25 2.68 -7.48
CA THR A 38 -8.26 3.05 -6.47
C THR A 38 -7.47 4.29 -6.88
N LYS A 39 -6.79 4.91 -5.94
CA LYS A 39 -5.82 5.97 -6.20
C LYS A 39 -4.71 5.94 -5.15
N GLY A 40 -3.47 6.06 -5.61
CA GLY A 40 -2.33 6.30 -4.74
C GLY A 40 -2.30 7.75 -4.24
N ASP A 41 -1.86 7.95 -3.00
CA ASP A 41 -1.81 9.30 -2.42
C ASP A 41 -0.88 10.24 -3.21
N ALA A 42 0.21 9.69 -3.77
CA ALA A 42 1.18 10.43 -4.59
C ALA A 42 0.83 10.50 -6.09
N GLU A 43 -0.18 9.75 -6.54
CA GLU A 43 -0.55 9.70 -7.95
C GLU A 43 -1.43 10.89 -8.32
N LEU A 44 -1.30 11.40 -9.55
CA LEU A 44 -2.13 12.51 -10.04
C LEU A 44 -3.54 12.04 -10.39
N GLY A 45 -3.66 10.85 -10.96
CA GLY A 45 -4.91 10.25 -11.43
C GLY A 45 -5.37 9.09 -10.54
N ALA A 46 -6.64 8.73 -10.72
CA ALA A 46 -7.14 7.44 -10.24
C ALA A 46 -6.73 6.32 -11.19
N ASP A 47 -6.60 5.12 -10.66
CA ASP A 47 -6.33 3.92 -11.43
C ASP A 47 -7.54 3.55 -12.32
N PRO A 48 -7.32 2.76 -13.40
CA PRO A 48 -8.41 2.10 -14.08
C PRO A 48 -9.23 1.22 -13.11
N PRO A 49 -10.53 1.02 -13.39
CA PRO A 49 -11.36 0.14 -12.57
C PRO A 49 -10.81 -1.28 -12.56
N ALA A 50 -10.68 -1.86 -11.38
CA ALA A 50 -10.20 -3.21 -11.16
C ALA A 50 -11.35 -4.13 -10.73
N ALA A 51 -11.29 -5.38 -11.18
CA ALA A 51 -12.25 -6.39 -10.77
C ALA A 51 -11.95 -6.85 -9.33
N ALA A 52 -12.94 -7.44 -8.67
CA ALA A 52 -12.74 -8.00 -7.33
C ALA A 52 -11.63 -9.07 -7.28
N ALA A 53 -11.40 -9.78 -8.39
CA ALA A 53 -10.34 -10.79 -8.51
C ALA A 53 -8.91 -10.19 -8.49
N ASP A 54 -8.75 -8.91 -8.81
CA ASP A 54 -7.45 -8.23 -8.78
C ASP A 54 -7.06 -7.76 -7.38
N LEU A 55 -7.99 -7.86 -6.42
CA LEU A 55 -7.83 -7.42 -5.04
C LEU A 55 -7.42 -8.59 -4.15
N LEU A 56 -6.25 -8.48 -3.55
CA LEU A 56 -5.64 -9.57 -2.79
C LEU A 56 -5.89 -9.47 -1.27
N GLY A 57 -6.26 -8.28 -0.79
CA GLY A 57 -6.48 -8.04 0.62
C GLY A 57 -6.66 -6.57 0.93
N ARG A 58 -7.00 -6.29 2.19
CA ARG A 58 -7.06 -4.92 2.71
C ARG A 58 -6.13 -4.72 3.89
N VAL A 59 -5.74 -3.47 4.09
CA VAL A 59 -4.97 -3.04 5.25
C VAL A 59 -5.92 -2.88 6.43
N ALA A 60 -5.83 -3.77 7.41
CA ALA A 60 -6.58 -3.67 8.67
C ALA A 60 -5.96 -2.64 9.64
N ARG A 61 -4.63 -2.57 9.67
CA ARG A 61 -3.87 -1.63 10.50
C ARG A 61 -2.49 -1.43 9.86
N ALA A 62 -2.07 -0.18 9.78
CA ALA A 62 -0.71 0.18 9.37
C ALA A 62 -0.11 1.07 10.47
N PRO A 63 0.56 0.49 11.48
CA PRO A 63 1.30 1.30 12.44
C PRO A 63 2.42 2.03 11.69
N TRP A 64 2.44 3.35 11.80
CA TRP A 64 3.49 4.17 11.23
C TRP A 64 4.59 4.37 12.27
N ASP A 65 5.80 3.89 11.97
CA ASP A 65 6.99 4.03 12.82
C ASP A 65 7.82 5.28 12.47
N GLY A 66 7.30 6.14 11.59
CA GLY A 66 7.97 7.35 11.11
C GLY A 66 8.95 7.12 9.96
N LEU A 67 9.17 5.88 9.52
CA LEU A 67 10.09 5.58 8.41
C LEU A 67 9.32 5.57 7.07
N VAL A 68 9.88 6.26 6.07
CA VAL A 68 9.39 6.20 4.69
C VAL A 68 10.48 5.56 3.84
N GLY A 69 10.24 4.33 3.38
CA GLY A 69 11.11 3.64 2.43
C GLY A 69 10.50 3.67 1.04
N ARG A 70 11.27 4.10 0.03
CA ARG A 70 10.92 3.82 -1.38
C ARG A 70 11.61 2.53 -1.78
N ALA A 71 10.82 1.50 -2.08
CA ALA A 71 11.32 0.30 -2.74
C ALA A 71 11.53 0.63 -4.23
N SER A 72 12.59 1.38 -4.57
CA SER A 72 13.04 1.46 -5.95
C SER A 72 13.92 0.25 -6.25
N ALA A 73 13.75 -0.35 -7.43
CA ALA A 73 14.56 -1.45 -7.93
C ALA A 73 16.00 -1.03 -8.32
N ALA A 74 16.57 -0.01 -7.66
CA ALA A 74 17.98 0.31 -7.80
C ALA A 74 18.78 -0.65 -6.92
N PRO A 75 19.85 -1.29 -7.45
CA PRO A 75 20.67 -2.17 -6.64
C PRO A 75 21.36 -1.33 -5.55
N LEU A 76 21.16 -1.77 -4.31
CA LEU A 76 21.80 -1.38 -3.04
C LEU A 76 23.07 -0.50 -3.16
N GLY A 77 23.09 0.64 -2.44
CA GLY A 77 24.31 1.45 -2.33
C GLY A 77 24.36 2.36 -1.10
N GLY A 78 24.79 1.85 0.04
CA GLY A 78 25.67 2.61 0.94
C GLY A 78 25.13 3.09 2.29
N ILE A 79 24.03 3.85 2.35
CA ILE A 79 23.81 4.75 3.52
C ILE A 79 22.62 4.36 4.42
N ALA A 80 21.54 3.79 3.87
CA ALA A 80 20.27 3.67 4.60
C ALA A 80 20.25 2.61 5.72
N LEU A 81 21.08 1.56 5.62
CA LEU A 81 21.17 0.51 6.65
C LEU A 81 21.95 0.97 7.90
N TRP A 82 22.87 1.93 7.76
CA TRP A 82 23.64 2.47 8.89
C TRP A 82 22.79 3.33 9.85
N LEU A 83 21.80 4.06 9.34
CA LEU A 83 20.89 4.85 10.17
C LEU A 83 19.82 4.00 10.87
N GLY A 84 19.48 2.82 10.32
CA GLY A 84 18.48 1.90 10.89
C GLY A 84 18.93 1.19 12.17
N LEU A 85 20.24 1.00 12.37
CA LEU A 85 20.80 0.39 13.58
C LEU A 85 20.96 1.39 14.75
N ALA A 86 21.18 2.67 14.47
CA ALA A 86 21.47 3.66 15.51
C ALA A 86 20.25 4.01 16.40
N ARG A 87 19.01 3.94 15.89
CA ARG A 87 17.82 4.36 16.66
C ARG A 87 17.22 3.29 17.57
N ARG A 88 17.61 2.01 17.44
CA ARG A 88 17.13 0.94 18.35
C ARG A 88 17.91 0.86 19.67
N ALA A 89 19.05 1.54 19.79
CA ALA A 89 19.83 1.58 21.02
C ALA A 89 19.35 2.65 22.03
N ALA A 90 18.51 3.60 21.63
CA ALA A 90 18.19 4.79 22.44
C ALA A 90 16.81 4.76 23.12
N SER A 91 16.01 3.70 22.99
CA SER A 91 14.68 3.60 23.62
C SER A 91 14.56 2.52 24.71
N ARG A 92 15.71 2.12 25.29
CA ARG A 92 15.77 1.37 26.55
C ARG A 92 16.78 2.04 27.48
N ALA A 93 16.40 3.17 28.05
CA ALA A 93 17.00 3.77 29.24
C ALA A 93 15.86 4.36 30.06
#